data_AF-A0ABD5MWL0-F1
#
_entry.id   AF-A0ABD5MWL0-F1
#
_cell.length_a   1.000
_cell.length_b   1.000
_cell.length_c   1.000
_cell.angle_alpha   90.00
_cell.angle_beta   90.00
_cell.angle_gamma   90.00
#
_symmetry.space_group_name_H-M   'P 1'
#
loop_
_entity.id
_entity.type
_entity.pdbx_description
1 polymer ?
#
loop_
_entity_poly.entity_id
_entity_poly.type
_entity_poly.pdbx_seq_one_letter_code
_entity_poly.pdbx_strand_id
1 'polypeptide(L)'
;MKTLNVIYLLRIGFGILAALVAALVVDLKGPGDPLINGITIGLAIYMVTYYLLKWQFANKVEKPTKILTMGIGIYFLTFIMCWVLFITPLLATPIATFTIDTQDPIVGEPIIFDASLSEDPDGDNLTYAWNFGDETTSKEEKPTHTYISAGDYIVTLSVVDEHGISSSTSITLEVVAQS
;
A
#
# COMPACT_ATOMS: atom_id res chain seq x y z
N MET A 1 -44.19 -3.33 -28.96
CA MET A 1 -43.04 -4.21 -29.26
C MET A 1 -41.87 -3.35 -29.79
N LYS A 2 -41.25 -2.49 -28.96
CA LYS A 2 -40.09 -1.64 -29.35
C LYS A 2 -39.14 -1.32 -28.20
N THR A 3 -39.59 -1.46 -26.95
CA THR A 3 -38.83 -1.15 -25.73
C THR A 3 -37.86 -2.25 -25.29
N LEU A 4 -38.11 -3.52 -25.63
CA LEU A 4 -37.26 -4.64 -25.19
C LEU A 4 -35.87 -4.68 -25.88
N ASN A 5 -35.78 -4.25 -27.14
CA ASN A 5 -34.50 -4.21 -27.88
C ASN A 5 -33.57 -3.07 -27.44
N VAL A 6 -34.14 -1.95 -27.00
CA VAL A 6 -33.37 -0.78 -26.57
C VAL A 6 -32.68 -1.03 -25.23
N ILE A 7 -33.37 -1.70 -24.30
CA ILE A 7 -32.78 -2.08 -23.00
C ILE A 7 -31.64 -3.09 -23.18
N TYR A 8 -31.76 -4.02 -24.14
CA TYR A 8 -30.73 -5.02 -24.42
C TYR A 8 -29.48 -4.40 -25.06
N LEU A 9 -29.67 -3.49 -26.03
CA LEU A 9 -28.58 -2.70 -26.62
C LEU A 9 -27.91 -1.76 -25.60
N LEU A 10 -28.68 -1.20 -24.66
CA LEU A 10 -28.13 -0.40 -23.56
C LEU A 10 -27.28 -1.23 -22.61
N ARG A 11 -27.68 -2.47 -22.27
CA ARG A 11 -26.89 -3.38 -21.42
C ARG A 11 -25.59 -3.81 -22.11
N ILE A 12 -25.63 -4.10 -23.41
CA ILE A 12 -24.45 -4.43 -24.20
C ILE A 12 -23.51 -3.22 -24.31
N GLY A 13 -24.04 -2.03 -24.59
CA GLY A 13 -23.26 -0.79 -24.65
C GLY A 13 -22.62 -0.41 -23.31
N PHE A 14 -23.33 -0.62 -22.19
CA PHE A 14 -22.80 -0.41 -20.84
C PHE A 14 -21.69 -1.41 -20.50
N GLY A 15 -21.87 -2.68 -20.90
CA GLY A 15 -20.85 -3.72 -20.72
C GLY A 15 -19.58 -3.45 -21.53
N ILE A 16 -19.72 -2.98 -22.77
CA ILE A 16 -18.58 -2.64 -23.63
C ILE A 16 -17.85 -1.39 -23.14
N LEU A 17 -18.58 -0.35 -22.70
CA LEU A 17 -17.97 0.87 -22.16
C LEU A 17 -17.29 0.61 -20.80
N ALA A 18 -17.92 -0.17 -19.92
CA ALA A 18 -17.32 -0.60 -18.66
C ALA A 18 -16.08 -1.48 -18.89
N ALA A 19 -16.10 -2.35 -19.91
CA ALA A 19 -14.94 -3.16 -20.30
C ALA A 19 -13.81 -2.33 -20.92
N LEU A 20 -14.13 -1.28 -21.68
CA LEU A 20 -13.12 -0.34 -22.23
C LEU A 20 -12.50 0.53 -21.13
N VAL A 21 -13.31 0.97 -20.15
CA VAL A 21 -12.81 1.68 -18.96
C VAL A 21 -11.98 0.73 -18.10
N ALA A 22 -12.41 -0.52 -17.91
CA ALA A 22 -11.62 -1.53 -17.20
C ALA A 22 -10.32 -1.88 -17.94
N ALA A 23 -10.32 -1.96 -19.28
CA ALA A 23 -9.12 -2.18 -20.08
C ALA A 23 -8.14 -1.00 -20.01
N LEU A 24 -8.65 0.23 -20.02
CA LEU A 24 -7.84 1.43 -19.76
C LEU A 24 -7.25 1.43 -18.33
N VAL A 25 -8.01 0.92 -17.35
CA VAL A 25 -7.55 0.71 -15.96
C VAL A 25 -6.47 -0.38 -15.85
N VAL A 26 -6.47 -1.40 -16.71
CA VAL A 26 -5.42 -2.43 -16.74
C VAL A 26 -4.11 -1.88 -17.32
N ASP A 27 -4.14 -0.98 -18.31
CA ASP A 27 -2.93 -0.35 -18.87
C ASP A 27 -2.29 0.70 -17.94
N LEU A 28 -3.05 1.27 -17.00
CA LEU A 28 -2.52 2.20 -15.98
C LEU A 28 -1.85 1.51 -14.78
N LYS A 29 -1.78 0.18 -14.76
CA LYS A 29 -0.93 -0.58 -13.81
C LYS A 29 0.56 -0.59 -14.18
N GLY A 30 0.95 0.13 -15.23
CA GLY A 30 2.35 0.52 -15.44
C GLY A 30 2.82 1.55 -14.39
N PRO A 31 4.13 1.74 -14.21
CA PRO A 31 4.69 2.66 -13.22
C PRO A 31 4.43 4.12 -13.66
N GLY A 32 3.25 4.64 -13.33
CA GLY A 32 2.85 6.02 -13.59
C GLY A 32 2.34 6.70 -12.33
N ASP A 33 2.52 8.02 -12.24
CA ASP A 33 2.19 8.82 -11.05
C ASP A 33 0.77 8.55 -10.54
N PRO A 34 0.60 8.15 -9.26
CA PRO A 34 -0.71 7.87 -8.66
C PRO A 34 -1.71 9.02 -8.81
N LEU A 35 -1.21 10.26 -8.83
CA LEU A 35 -1.99 11.48 -9.00
C LEU A 35 -2.63 11.58 -10.39
N ILE A 36 -1.91 11.20 -11.45
CA ILE A 36 -2.39 11.25 -12.84
C ILE A 36 -3.49 10.19 -13.06
N ASN A 37 -3.32 9.02 -12.45
CA ASN A 37 -4.31 7.94 -12.50
C ASN A 37 -5.61 8.33 -11.78
N GLY A 38 -5.51 8.97 -10.61
CA GLY A 38 -6.67 9.45 -9.85
C GLY A 38 -7.49 10.53 -10.57
N ILE A 39 -6.82 11.51 -11.19
CA ILE A 39 -7.49 12.56 -11.99
C ILE A 39 -8.27 11.94 -13.16
N THR A 40 -7.66 10.98 -13.85
CA THR A 40 -8.26 10.32 -15.01
C THR A 40 -9.53 9.52 -14.62
N ILE A 41 -9.48 8.78 -13.50
CA ILE A 41 -10.61 8.03 -12.96
C ILE A 41 -11.74 8.97 -12.52
N GLY A 42 -11.40 10.06 -11.80
CA GLY A 42 -12.36 11.06 -11.36
C GLY A 42 -13.11 11.71 -12.52
N LEU A 43 -12.40 12.05 -13.61
CA LEU A 43 -13.01 12.60 -14.82
C LEU A 43 -13.92 11.60 -15.54
N ALA A 44 -13.56 10.31 -15.59
CA ALA A 44 -14.39 9.28 -16.19
C ALA A 44 -15.72 9.09 -15.42
N ILE A 45 -15.66 9.01 -14.08
CA ILE A 45 -16.84 8.91 -13.21
C ILE A 45 -17.73 10.15 -13.36
N TYR A 46 -17.13 11.34 -13.41
CA TYR A 46 -17.84 12.59 -13.64
C TYR A 46 -18.64 12.56 -14.96
N MET A 47 -17.98 12.17 -16.06
CA MET A 47 -18.61 12.11 -17.39
C MET A 47 -19.76 11.09 -17.42
N VAL A 48 -19.56 9.88 -16.89
CA VAL A 48 -20.60 8.84 -16.86
C VAL A 48 -21.82 9.31 -16.06
N THR A 49 -21.60 9.90 -14.89
CA THR A 49 -22.68 10.38 -14.02
C THR A 49 -23.42 11.56 -14.66
N TYR A 50 -22.70 12.46 -15.32
CA TYR A 50 -23.28 13.59 -16.05
C TYR A 50 -24.22 13.11 -17.16
N TYR A 51 -23.77 12.16 -18.00
CA TYR A 51 -24.60 11.63 -19.08
C TYR A 51 -25.78 10.81 -18.56
N LEU A 52 -25.63 10.11 -17.44
CA LEU A 52 -26.71 9.38 -16.79
C LEU A 52 -27.82 10.33 -16.30
N LEU A 53 -27.45 11.42 -15.62
CA LEU A 53 -28.40 12.45 -15.16
C LEU A 53 -29.07 13.15 -16.34
N LYS A 54 -28.29 13.57 -17.34
CA LYS A 54 -28.80 14.19 -18.57
C LYS A 54 -29.82 13.29 -19.26
N TRP A 55 -29.57 11.98 -19.31
CA TRP A 55 -30.50 11.00 -19.87
C TRP A 55 -31.77 10.82 -19.01
N GLN A 56 -31.66 10.75 -17.69
CA GLN A 56 -32.82 10.65 -16.80
C GLN A 56 -33.75 11.87 -16.92
N PHE A 57 -33.19 13.08 -17.05
CA PHE A 57 -33.93 14.30 -17.31
C PHE A 57 -34.62 14.27 -18.69
N ALA A 58 -33.91 13.87 -19.74
CA ALA A 58 -34.46 13.80 -21.09
C ALA A 58 -35.65 12.80 -21.19
N ASN A 59 -35.59 11.71 -20.43
CA ASN A 59 -36.61 10.66 -20.47
C ASN A 59 -37.65 10.76 -19.35
N LYS A 60 -37.61 11.79 -18.52
CA LYS A 60 -38.56 12.03 -17.40
C LYS A 60 -38.76 10.80 -16.51
N VAL A 61 -37.67 10.08 -16.23
CA VAL A 61 -37.69 8.81 -15.48
C VAL A 61 -38.24 8.99 -14.07
N GLU A 62 -37.99 10.14 -13.43
CA GLU A 62 -38.39 10.49 -12.06
C GLU A 62 -38.66 12.00 -11.94
N LYS A 63 -39.16 12.45 -10.79
CA LYS A 63 -39.34 13.89 -10.54
C LYS A 63 -37.97 14.60 -10.55
N PRO A 64 -37.84 15.79 -11.17
CA PRO A 64 -36.58 16.52 -11.30
C PRO A 64 -35.83 16.71 -9.98
N THR A 65 -36.55 16.97 -8.88
CA THR A 65 -35.97 17.17 -7.55
C THR A 65 -35.34 15.90 -6.97
N LYS A 66 -35.92 14.73 -7.25
CA LYS A 66 -35.42 13.43 -6.77
C LYS A 66 -34.24 12.94 -7.61
N ILE A 67 -34.22 13.22 -8.91
CA ILE A 67 -33.06 12.99 -9.79
C ILE A 67 -31.86 13.83 -9.32
N LEU A 68 -32.10 15.11 -8.98
CA LEU A 68 -31.05 16.02 -8.56
C LEU A 68 -30.44 15.61 -7.20
N THR A 69 -31.26 15.24 -6.22
CA THR A 69 -30.76 14.83 -4.89
C THR A 69 -30.03 13.48 -4.93
N MET A 70 -30.48 12.52 -5.75
CA MET A 70 -29.77 11.25 -5.95
C MET A 70 -28.42 11.46 -6.65
N GLY A 71 -28.37 12.32 -7.67
CA GLY A 71 -27.12 12.65 -8.37
C GLY A 71 -26.10 13.32 -7.45
N ILE A 72 -26.51 14.36 -6.74
CA ILE A 72 -25.63 15.13 -5.84
C ILE A 72 -25.04 14.25 -4.72
N GLY A 73 -25.85 13.37 -4.12
CA GLY A 73 -25.36 12.46 -3.07
C GLY A 73 -24.29 11.48 -3.57
N ILE A 74 -24.48 10.92 -4.77
CA ILE A 74 -23.49 10.02 -5.40
C ILE A 74 -22.23 10.80 -5.77
N TYR A 75 -22.34 12.02 -6.31
CA TYR A 75 -21.18 12.87 -6.60
C TYR A 75 -20.38 13.18 -5.34
N PHE A 76 -21.05 13.61 -4.27
CA PHE A 76 -20.37 13.98 -3.03
C PHE A 76 -19.68 12.77 -2.41
N LEU A 77 -20.33 11.60 -2.40
CA LEU A 77 -19.75 10.38 -1.85
C LEU A 77 -18.59 9.84 -2.70
N THR A 78 -18.74 9.82 -4.02
CA THR A 78 -17.67 9.34 -4.93
C THR A 78 -16.51 10.32 -4.99
N PHE A 79 -16.77 11.62 -4.93
CA PHE A 79 -15.74 12.66 -4.83
C PHE A 79 -14.99 12.54 -3.51
N ILE A 80 -15.67 12.42 -2.36
CA ILE A 80 -15.00 12.21 -1.06
C ILE A 80 -14.23 10.89 -1.06
N MET A 81 -14.81 9.80 -1.56
CA MET A 81 -14.14 8.50 -1.57
C MET A 81 -12.92 8.49 -2.48
N CYS A 82 -12.99 9.13 -3.67
CA CYS A 82 -11.84 9.34 -4.52
C CYS A 82 -10.82 10.29 -3.86
N TRP A 83 -11.26 11.38 -3.27
CA TRP A 83 -10.41 12.35 -2.57
C TRP A 83 -9.64 11.70 -1.42
N VAL A 84 -10.29 10.85 -0.62
CA VAL A 84 -9.64 10.05 0.43
C VAL A 84 -8.67 9.04 -0.17
N LEU A 85 -9.08 8.25 -1.17
CA LEU A 85 -8.25 7.18 -1.74
C LEU A 85 -7.09 7.67 -2.64
N PHE A 86 -7.12 8.92 -3.13
CA PHE A 86 -6.10 9.46 -4.04
C PHE A 86 -5.20 10.54 -3.43
N ILE A 87 -5.53 11.10 -2.25
CA ILE A 87 -4.71 12.15 -1.60
C ILE A 87 -3.96 11.62 -0.40
N THR A 88 -4.42 10.53 0.23
CA THR A 88 -3.55 9.79 1.16
C THR A 88 -2.62 8.93 0.30
N PRO A 89 -1.31 9.21 0.19
CA PRO A 89 -0.40 8.21 -0.34
C PRO A 89 -0.62 6.95 0.49
N LEU A 90 -0.80 5.81 -0.20
CA LEU A 90 -0.74 4.53 0.50
C LEU A 90 0.72 4.38 0.91
N LEU A 91 1.01 4.77 2.14
CA LEU A 91 2.35 4.65 2.70
C LEU A 91 2.78 3.19 2.59
N ALA A 92 3.96 2.99 2.02
CA ALA A 92 4.58 1.69 1.88
C ALA A 92 4.96 1.15 3.26
N THR A 93 5.10 -0.17 3.34
CA THR A 93 5.68 -0.79 4.53
C THR A 93 7.19 -0.87 4.35
N PRO A 94 7.99 -0.50 5.36
CA PRO A 94 9.43 -0.59 5.26
C PRO A 94 9.88 -2.05 5.15
N ILE A 95 11.06 -2.26 4.58
CA ILE A 95 11.68 -3.56 4.40
C ILE A 95 12.80 -3.69 5.43
N ALA A 96 12.58 -4.47 6.48
CA ALA A 96 13.60 -4.78 7.48
C ALA A 96 14.52 -5.89 6.96
N THR A 97 15.82 -5.62 6.87
CA THR A 97 16.83 -6.62 6.54
C THR A 97 18.15 -6.30 7.24
N PHE A 98 18.92 -7.34 7.55
CA PHE A 98 20.26 -7.16 8.10
C PHE A 98 21.20 -8.30 7.76
N THR A 99 22.49 -8.03 7.94
CA THR A 99 23.57 -9.00 7.80
C THR A 99 24.43 -9.02 9.07
N ILE A 100 25.20 -10.09 9.23
CA ILE A 100 26.21 -10.24 10.27
C ILE A 100 27.58 -10.44 9.61
N ASP A 101 28.65 -10.06 10.31
CA ASP A 101 30.02 -10.09 9.78
C ASP A 101 30.72 -11.46 9.88
N THR A 102 30.15 -12.40 10.64
CA THR A 102 30.68 -13.76 10.83
C THR A 102 29.64 -14.84 10.52
N GLN A 103 30.09 -16.01 10.05
CA GLN A 103 29.23 -17.19 9.86
C GLN A 103 29.25 -18.14 11.07
N ASP A 104 30.30 -18.07 11.90
CA ASP A 104 30.51 -18.92 13.06
C ASP A 104 30.71 -18.02 14.31
N PRO A 105 29.62 -17.50 14.91
CA PRO A 105 29.69 -16.70 16.12
C PRO A 105 30.24 -17.50 17.30
N ILE A 106 31.24 -16.95 17.99
CA ILE A 106 31.87 -17.58 19.15
C ILE A 106 31.63 -16.71 20.39
N VAL A 107 31.41 -17.35 21.54
CA VAL A 107 31.28 -16.68 22.84
C VAL A 107 32.48 -15.74 23.08
N GLY A 108 32.18 -14.51 23.51
CA GLY A 108 33.18 -13.50 23.87
C GLY A 108 33.74 -12.69 22.71
N GLU A 109 33.44 -13.05 21.45
CA GLU A 109 33.83 -12.26 20.28
C GLU A 109 32.75 -11.22 19.91
N PRO A 110 33.14 -10.01 19.49
CA PRO A 110 32.18 -9.02 18.99
C PRO A 110 31.64 -9.41 17.62
N ILE A 111 30.32 -9.28 17.46
CA ILE A 111 29.61 -9.50 16.20
C ILE A 111 29.01 -8.17 15.77
N ILE A 112 29.23 -7.79 14.51
CA ILE A 112 28.66 -6.58 13.93
C ILE A 112 27.38 -6.95 13.20
N PHE A 113 26.29 -6.31 13.61
CA PHE A 113 25.00 -6.41 12.94
C PHE A 113 24.82 -5.18 12.05
N ASP A 114 24.52 -5.37 10.77
CA ASP A 114 24.42 -4.28 9.79
C ASP A 114 23.02 -4.24 9.17
N ALA A 115 22.21 -3.25 9.54
CA ALA A 115 20.87 -3.00 8.99
C ALA A 115 20.83 -1.96 7.86
N SER A 116 21.98 -1.52 7.33
CA SER A 116 22.05 -0.46 6.29
C SER A 116 21.38 -0.82 4.96
N LEU A 117 21.02 -2.09 4.76
CA LEU A 117 20.24 -2.55 3.61
C LEU A 117 18.72 -2.46 3.84
N SER A 118 18.27 -2.06 5.03
CA SER A 118 16.87 -1.77 5.28
C SER A 118 16.47 -0.49 4.55
N GLU A 119 15.29 -0.51 3.94
CA GLU A 119 14.81 0.63 3.15
C GLU A 119 13.29 0.78 3.26
N ASP A 120 12.81 2.00 3.11
CA ASP A 120 11.41 2.26 2.85
C ASP A 120 11.20 2.58 1.36
N PRO A 121 10.26 1.93 0.66
CA PRO A 121 9.97 2.23 -0.74
C PRO A 121 9.58 3.69 -1.02
N ASP A 122 9.04 4.40 -0.03
CA ASP A 122 8.69 5.82 -0.13
C ASP A 122 9.91 6.74 0.10
N GLY A 123 11.05 6.19 0.52
CA GLY A 123 12.30 6.93 0.78
C GLY A 123 12.36 7.58 2.16
N ASP A 124 11.49 7.15 3.07
CA ASP A 124 11.41 7.65 4.45
C ASP A 124 12.63 7.24 5.28
N ASN A 125 12.97 8.07 6.27
CA ASN A 125 14.01 7.73 7.24
C ASN A 125 13.54 6.63 8.18
N LEU A 126 14.41 5.66 8.44
CA LEU A 126 14.14 4.54 9.35
C LEU A 126 14.74 4.77 10.73
N THR A 127 14.01 4.30 11.74
CA THR A 127 14.50 4.10 13.10
C THR A 127 14.63 2.61 13.39
N TYR A 128 15.69 2.23 14.10
CA TYR A 128 16.06 0.83 14.32
C TYR A 128 15.82 0.43 15.78
N ALA A 129 15.35 -0.79 15.99
CA ALA A 129 15.25 -1.41 17.30
C ALA A 129 15.67 -2.88 17.22
N TRP A 130 16.70 -3.22 17.96
CA TRP A 130 17.28 -4.56 18.03
C TRP A 130 16.90 -5.25 19.32
N ASN A 131 16.66 -6.56 19.23
CA ASN A 131 16.65 -7.49 20.35
C ASN A 131 17.57 -8.66 19.99
N PHE A 132 18.62 -8.88 20.78
CA PHE A 132 19.63 -9.90 20.50
C PHE A 132 19.24 -11.29 21.05
N GLY A 133 18.08 -11.43 21.70
CA GLY A 133 17.60 -12.71 22.23
C GLY A 133 18.18 -13.09 23.59
N ASP A 134 19.02 -12.23 24.18
CA ASP A 134 19.66 -12.38 25.51
C ASP A 134 19.26 -11.26 26.49
N GLU A 135 18.08 -10.66 26.26
CA GLU A 135 17.54 -9.50 26.99
C GLU A 135 18.24 -8.17 26.71
N THR A 136 19.30 -8.15 25.89
CA THR A 136 19.95 -6.91 25.46
C THR A 136 19.33 -6.35 24.18
N THR A 137 19.47 -5.03 24.00
CA THR A 137 18.83 -4.29 22.90
C THR A 137 19.75 -3.18 22.38
N SER A 138 19.49 -2.69 21.16
CA SER A 138 20.15 -1.52 20.59
C SER A 138 19.20 -0.70 19.72
N LYS A 139 19.55 0.55 19.45
CA LYS A 139 18.85 1.45 18.51
C LYS A 139 19.75 1.97 17.39
N GLU A 140 21.00 1.51 17.36
CA GLU A 140 21.94 1.88 16.30
C GLU A 140 21.59 1.13 15.01
N GLU A 141 21.87 1.75 13.87
CA GLU A 141 21.76 1.09 12.56
C GLU A 141 22.75 -0.08 12.42
N LYS A 142 23.94 0.09 13.02
CA LYS A 142 25.03 -0.88 12.94
C LYS A 142 25.66 -1.18 14.30
N PRO A 143 24.94 -1.86 15.21
CA PRO A 143 25.46 -2.14 16.54
C PRO A 143 26.48 -3.28 16.52
N THR A 144 27.36 -3.25 17.52
CA THR A 144 28.22 -4.39 17.86
C THR A 144 27.69 -5.04 19.14
N HIS A 145 27.55 -6.36 19.14
CA HIS A 145 27.09 -7.14 20.30
C HIS A 145 27.99 -8.35 20.57
N THR A 146 28.12 -8.73 21.84
CA THR A 146 28.96 -9.85 22.28
C THR A 146 28.16 -10.76 23.22
N TYR A 147 28.02 -12.02 22.83
CA TYR A 147 27.36 -13.03 23.66
C TYR A 147 28.31 -13.63 24.70
N ILE A 148 27.84 -13.76 25.93
CA ILE A 148 28.62 -14.28 27.08
C ILE A 148 28.42 -15.78 27.33
N SER A 149 27.52 -16.43 26.60
CA SER A 149 27.20 -17.85 26.76
C SER A 149 26.88 -18.47 25.41
N ALA A 150 27.14 -19.76 25.27
CA ALA A 150 26.82 -20.50 24.05
C ALA A 150 25.32 -20.84 24.05
N GLY A 151 24.72 -20.88 22.86
CA GLY A 151 23.30 -21.19 22.70
C GLY A 151 22.70 -20.61 21.43
N ASP A 152 21.41 -20.89 21.23
CA ASP A 152 20.62 -20.36 20.12
C ASP A 152 19.93 -19.05 20.54
N TYR A 153 20.22 -17.98 19.81
CA TYR A 153 19.67 -16.66 20.04
C TYR A 153 18.77 -16.24 18.87
N ILE A 154 17.56 -15.77 19.16
CA ILE A 154 16.67 -15.20 18.15
C ILE A 154 16.93 -13.70 18.08
N VAL A 155 17.75 -13.30 17.10
CA VAL A 155 18.04 -11.89 16.86
C VAL A 155 16.91 -11.31 16.02
N THR A 156 16.30 -10.23 16.50
CA THR A 156 15.20 -9.55 15.83
C THR A 156 15.55 -8.09 15.59
N LEU A 157 15.40 -7.65 14.35
CA LEU A 157 15.42 -6.26 13.94
C LEU A 157 13.98 -5.81 13.69
N SER A 158 13.60 -4.68 14.29
CA SER A 158 12.41 -3.92 13.92
C SER A 158 12.85 -2.57 13.36
N VAL A 159 12.27 -2.18 12.22
CA VAL A 159 12.41 -0.85 11.66
C VAL A 159 11.06 -0.14 11.68
N VAL A 160 11.09 1.18 11.88
CA VAL A 160 9.90 2.04 11.86
C VAL A 160 10.21 3.29 11.05
N ASP A 161 9.34 3.64 10.11
CA ASP A 161 9.43 4.87 9.34
C ASP A 161 8.96 6.11 10.14
N GLU A 162 9.03 7.30 9.53
CA GLU A 162 8.59 8.55 10.16
C GLU A 162 7.06 8.67 10.34
N HIS A 163 6.31 7.80 9.67
CA HIS A 163 4.85 7.72 9.73
C HIS A 163 4.34 6.71 10.77
N GLY A 164 5.24 5.97 11.42
CA GLY A 164 4.94 4.97 12.43
C GLY A 164 4.60 3.58 11.88
N ILE A 165 4.83 3.33 10.59
CA ILE A 165 4.68 2.01 9.98
C ILE A 165 5.94 1.21 10.28
N SER A 166 5.74 -0.05 10.66
CA SER A 166 6.82 -0.90 11.11
C SER A 166 6.88 -2.23 10.37
N SER A 167 8.10 -2.77 10.32
CA SER A 167 8.40 -4.07 9.77
C SER A 167 9.50 -4.71 10.61
N SER A 168 9.55 -6.04 10.64
CA SER A 168 10.54 -6.77 11.41
C SER A 168 11.02 -8.02 10.68
N THR A 169 12.25 -8.41 11.00
CA THR A 169 12.87 -9.63 10.53
C THR A 169 13.68 -10.27 11.65
N SER A 170 13.77 -11.60 11.65
CA SER A 170 14.46 -12.36 12.69
C SER A 170 15.32 -13.47 12.07
N ILE A 171 16.47 -13.71 12.68
CA ILE A 171 17.31 -14.88 12.38
C ILE A 171 17.60 -15.66 13.67
N THR A 172 17.76 -16.97 13.56
CA THR A 172 18.32 -17.79 14.64
C THR A 172 19.83 -17.83 14.48
N LEU A 173 20.54 -17.43 15.53
CA LEU A 173 21.99 -17.37 15.59
C LEU A 173 22.49 -18.41 16.59
N GLU A 174 23.21 -19.42 16.10
CA GLU A 174 23.89 -20.40 16.96
C GLU A 174 25.26 -19.83 17.38
N VAL A 175 25.42 -19.56 18.67
CA VAL A 175 26.69 -19.09 19.24
C VAL A 175 27.39 -20.28 19.91
N VAL A 176 28.60 -20.59 19.46
CA VAL A 176 29.37 -21.73 19.96
C VAL A 176 30.37 -21.31 21.04
N ALA A 177 30.68 -22.22 21.95
CA ALA A 177 31.71 -21.99 22.97
C ALA A 177 33.10 -21.88 22.32
N GLN A 178 34.01 -21.12 22.96
CA GLN A 178 35.43 -21.17 22.60
C GLN A 178 35.97 -22.60 22.80
N SER A 179 36.63 -23.11 21.77
CA SER A 179 37.28 -24.43 21.77
C SER A 179 38.50 -24.50 22.67
#